data_AF-A0A482UNP5-F1
#
_entry.id   AF-A0A482UNP5-F1
#
_cell.length_a   1.000
_cell.length_b   1.000
_cell.length_c   1.000
_cell.angle_alpha   90.00
_cell.angle_beta   90.00
_cell.angle_gamma   90.00
#
_symmetry.space_group_name_H-M   'P 1'
#
loop_
_entity.id
_entity.type
_entity.pdbx_description
1 polymer ?
#
loop_
_entity_poly.entity_id
_entity_poly.type
_entity_poly.pdbx_seq_one_letter_code
_entity_poly.pdbx_strand_id
1 'polypeptide(L)'
;MFRSAPRVFRITITYSSNSQVVSEFTPWTNPKLSSDEAFKHWKEHDFLMTIGSQGVVATHANSLREMLQHHVFVKVKLATDKLDAHRVTAQLLELTTEKTDVEVVEIRKRGVLFTSRPL
;
A
#
# COMPACT_ATOMS: atom_id res chain seq x y z
N MET A 1 9.57 -26.04 1.34
CA MET A 1 9.79 -24.61 1.63
C MET A 1 8.49 -23.88 1.30
N PHE A 2 7.62 -23.63 2.28
CA PHE A 2 6.30 -23.03 2.04
C PHE A 2 6.46 -21.56 1.67
N ARG A 3 6.13 -21.20 0.42
CA ARG A 3 6.04 -19.79 0.00
C ARG A 3 4.73 -19.26 0.57
N SER A 4 4.81 -18.27 1.47
CA SER A 4 3.61 -17.56 1.94
C SER A 4 2.83 -17.04 0.73
N ALA A 5 1.55 -17.42 0.63
CA ALA A 5 0.66 -16.96 -0.42
C ALA A 5 0.57 -15.42 -0.43
N PRO A 6 0.45 -14.79 -1.61
CA PRO A 6 0.18 -13.36 -1.73
C PRO A 6 -1.12 -13.03 -0.99
N ARG A 7 -1.03 -12.19 0.04
CA ARG A 7 -2.19 -11.74 0.80
C ARG A 7 -2.52 -10.32 0.36
N VAL A 8 -3.70 -10.17 -0.21
CA VAL A 8 -4.26 -8.89 -0.65
C VAL A 8 -5.01 -8.30 0.56
N PHE A 9 -4.68 -7.09 0.99
CA PHE A 9 -5.22 -6.48 2.22
C PHE A 9 -5.81 -5.10 1.93
N ARG A 10 -6.99 -4.79 2.49
CA ARG A 10 -7.47 -3.42 2.63
C ARG A 10 -7.15 -2.94 4.03
N ILE A 11 -6.60 -1.73 4.18
CA ILE A 11 -6.50 -1.06 5.47
C ILE A 11 -7.66 -0.09 5.56
N THR A 12 -8.60 -0.34 6.47
CA THR A 12 -9.67 0.62 6.79
C THR A 12 -9.23 1.37 8.04
N ILE A 13 -9.01 2.68 7.92
CA ILE A 13 -8.67 3.54 9.05
C ILE A 13 -9.98 4.08 9.61
N THR A 14 -10.41 3.59 10.76
CA THR A 14 -11.60 4.09 11.45
C THR A 14 -11.16 5.09 12.51
N TYR A 15 -11.61 6.34 12.38
CA TYR A 15 -11.36 7.38 13.37
C TYR A 15 -12.38 7.24 14.51
N SER A 16 -11.90 6.84 15.69
CA SER A 16 -12.66 6.95 16.93
C SER A 16 -12.57 8.40 17.43
N SER A 17 -13.68 8.94 17.93
CA SER A 17 -13.81 10.31 18.48
C SER A 17 -12.83 10.66 19.60
N ASN A 18 -12.03 9.70 20.07
CA ASN A 18 -11.03 9.87 21.13
C ASN A 18 -9.57 9.99 20.62
N SER A 19 -9.33 10.38 19.36
CA SER A 19 -7.97 10.58 18.80
C SER A 19 -7.05 9.35 18.80
N GLN A 20 -7.58 8.14 19.03
CA GLN A 20 -6.83 6.90 18.83
C GLN A 20 -7.10 6.36 17.43
N VAL A 21 -6.06 6.32 16.61
CA VAL A 21 -6.07 5.64 15.30
C VAL A 21 -6.06 4.13 15.56
N VAL A 22 -7.24 3.51 15.46
CA VAL A 22 -7.34 2.04 15.50
C VAL A 22 -7.26 1.57 14.04
N SER A 23 -6.07 1.17 13.60
CA SER A 23 -5.88 0.53 12.31
C SER A 23 -6.32 -0.93 12.42
N GLU A 24 -7.60 -1.22 12.20
CA GLU A 24 -8.06 -2.60 12.09
C GLU A 24 -7.68 -3.15 10.71
N PHE A 25 -6.77 -4.14 10.70
CA PHE A 25 -6.48 -4.94 9.53
C PHE A 25 -7.67 -5.83 9.22
N THR A 26 -8.59 -5.34 8.42
CA THR A 26 -9.67 -6.15 7.86
C THR A 26 -9.12 -6.92 6.65
N PRO A 27 -9.05 -8.27 6.68
CA PRO A 27 -8.74 -9.05 5.49
C PRO A 27 -9.70 -8.64 4.38
N TRP A 28 -9.21 -8.46 3.17
CA TRP A 28 -10.06 -8.06 2.06
C TRP A 28 -11.09 -9.17 1.83
N THR A 29 -12.36 -8.88 2.06
CA THR A 29 -13.46 -9.85 1.90
C THR A 29 -13.82 -10.11 0.45
N ASN A 30 -13.23 -9.37 -0.51
CA ASN A 30 -13.41 -9.56 -1.95
C ASN A 30 -12.28 -8.91 -2.76
N PRO A 31 -11.04 -9.46 -2.74
CA PRO A 31 -9.95 -8.94 -3.57
C PRO A 31 -10.32 -9.04 -5.04
N LYS A 32 -10.31 -7.90 -5.73
CA LYS A 32 -10.68 -7.84 -7.16
C LYS A 32 -9.63 -8.49 -8.05
N LEU A 33 -8.36 -8.48 -7.61
CA LEU A 33 -7.29 -9.28 -8.19
C LEU A 33 -7.12 -10.58 -7.42
N SER A 34 -6.99 -11.67 -8.15
CA SER A 34 -6.53 -12.94 -7.56
C SER A 34 -5.11 -12.80 -7.00
N SER A 35 -4.76 -13.66 -6.05
CA SER A 35 -3.40 -13.71 -5.48
C SER A 35 -2.33 -13.90 -6.56
N ASP A 36 -2.62 -14.68 -7.62
CA ASP A 36 -1.67 -14.93 -8.72
C ASP A 36 -1.45 -13.69 -9.58
N GLU A 37 -2.50 -12.92 -9.85
CA GLU A 37 -2.39 -11.64 -10.58
C GLU A 37 -1.65 -10.59 -9.75
N ALA A 38 -1.95 -10.48 -8.45
CA ALA A 38 -1.21 -9.61 -7.54
C ALA A 38 0.30 -9.95 -7.55
N PHE A 39 0.62 -11.25 -7.49
CA PHE A 39 2.00 -11.73 -7.55
C PHE A 39 2.67 -11.46 -8.89
N LYS A 40 1.93 -11.61 -10.00
CA LYS A 40 2.40 -11.29 -11.34
C LYS A 40 2.76 -9.81 -11.44
N HIS A 41 1.85 -8.92 -11.06
CA HIS A 41 2.10 -7.48 -11.07
C HIS A 41 3.24 -7.08 -10.15
N TRP A 42 3.38 -7.72 -8.99
CA TRP A 42 4.55 -7.53 -8.14
C TRP A 42 5.85 -7.85 -8.86
N LYS A 43 5.92 -8.93 -9.64
CA LYS A 43 7.15 -9.31 -10.35
C LYS A 43 7.47 -8.42 -11.54
N GLU A 44 6.45 -8.01 -12.27
CA GLU A 44 6.60 -7.26 -13.52
C GLU A 44 6.94 -5.79 -13.31
N HIS A 45 6.65 -5.25 -12.12
CA HIS A 45 6.80 -3.83 -11.85
C HIS A 45 8.00 -3.54 -10.94
N ASP A 46 8.80 -2.57 -11.35
CA ASP A 46 9.91 -2.03 -10.59
C ASP A 46 9.44 -1.07 -9.49
N PHE A 47 10.33 -0.81 -8.54
CA PHE A 47 10.07 0.17 -7.50
C PHE A 47 10.18 1.59 -8.07
N LEU A 48 9.05 2.33 -8.05
CA LEU A 48 8.98 3.70 -8.56
C LEU A 48 9.19 4.75 -7.45
N MET A 49 8.94 4.38 -6.20
CA MET A 49 9.14 5.24 -5.03
C MET A 49 9.86 4.47 -3.93
N THR A 50 10.67 5.16 -3.11
CA THR A 50 11.31 4.58 -1.94
C THR A 50 11.03 5.41 -0.70
N ILE A 51 10.59 4.77 0.37
CA ILE A 51 10.44 5.36 1.69
C ILE A 51 11.72 5.07 2.49
N GLY A 52 12.40 6.14 2.88
CA GLY A 52 13.61 6.10 3.71
C GLY A 52 13.34 5.75 5.16
N SER A 53 14.39 5.70 5.98
CA SER A 53 14.28 5.37 7.42
C SER A 53 13.52 6.40 8.25
N GLN A 54 13.30 7.60 7.71
CA GLN A 54 12.54 8.67 8.36
C GLN A 54 11.02 8.44 8.31
N GLY A 55 10.55 7.44 7.56
CA GLY A 55 9.13 7.11 7.45
C GLY A 55 8.39 7.94 6.40
N VAL A 56 7.06 7.97 6.52
CA VAL A 56 6.17 8.62 5.57
C VAL A 56 6.06 10.11 5.88
N VAL A 57 6.11 10.94 4.83
CA VAL A 57 5.88 12.39 4.90
C VAL A 57 4.91 12.77 3.78
N ALA A 58 4.30 13.96 3.89
CA ALA A 58 3.26 14.42 2.96
C ALA A 58 3.69 14.39 1.47
N THR A 59 4.96 14.68 1.18
CA THR A 59 5.48 14.62 -0.19
C THR A 59 5.40 13.23 -0.81
N HIS A 60 5.57 12.17 -0.02
CA HIS A 60 5.42 10.79 -0.52
C HIS A 60 3.98 10.49 -0.97
N ALA A 61 2.97 11.03 -0.28
CA ALA A 61 1.57 10.86 -0.69
C ALA A 61 1.27 11.61 -1.99
N ASN A 62 1.83 12.82 -2.16
CA ASN A 62 1.71 13.57 -3.42
C ASN A 62 2.39 12.83 -4.58
N SER A 63 3.61 12.32 -4.38
CA SER A 63 4.31 11.52 -5.39
C SER A 63 3.57 10.23 -5.72
N LEU A 64 3.01 9.53 -4.72
CA LEU A 64 2.19 8.35 -4.95
C LEU A 64 0.98 8.68 -5.84
N ARG A 65 0.27 9.78 -5.54
CA ARG A 65 -0.88 10.24 -6.32
C ARG A 65 -0.51 10.56 -7.76
N GLU A 66 0.58 11.31 -7.97
CA GLU A 66 1.08 11.67 -9.30
C GLU A 66 1.49 10.43 -10.09
N MET A 67 2.26 9.52 -9.48
CA MET A 67 2.65 8.26 -10.13
C MET A 67 1.42 7.43 -10.52
N LEU A 68 0.40 7.39 -9.66
CA LEU A 68 -0.85 6.67 -9.93
C LEU A 68 -1.72 7.30 -11.02
N GLN A 69 -1.44 8.53 -11.47
CA GLN A 69 -2.06 9.12 -12.66
C GLN A 69 -1.42 8.60 -13.97
N HIS A 70 -0.14 8.25 -13.92
CA HIS A 70 0.64 7.81 -15.08
C HIS A 70 0.85 6.30 -15.15
N HIS A 71 0.77 5.62 -14.01
CA HIS A 71 1.02 4.19 -13.86
C HIS A 71 -0.20 3.51 -13.25
N VAL A 72 -0.59 2.36 -13.83
CA VAL A 72 -1.68 1.54 -13.30
C VAL A 72 -1.31 0.96 -11.94
N PHE A 73 -0.07 0.51 -11.79
CA PHE A 73 0.46 0.01 -10.53
C PHE A 73 1.70 0.79 -10.12
N VAL A 74 1.77 1.12 -8.84
CA VAL A 74 2.91 1.81 -8.25
C VAL A 74 3.46 0.97 -7.11
N LYS A 75 4.73 0.55 -7.27
CA LYS A 75 5.43 -0.24 -6.27
C LYS A 75 6.36 0.64 -5.45
N VAL A 76 6.19 0.60 -4.15
CA VAL A 76 6.92 1.41 -3.17
C VAL A 76 7.88 0.52 -2.40
N LYS A 77 9.15 0.91 -2.36
CA LYS A 77 10.21 0.23 -1.61
C LYS A 77 10.33 0.80 -0.21
N LEU A 78 10.59 -0.05 0.77
CA LEU A 78 11.04 0.36 2.11
C LEU A 78 12.55 0.15 2.20
N ALA A 79 13.28 1.26 2.35
CA ALA A 79 14.74 1.22 2.37
C ALA A 79 15.28 0.49 3.62
N THR A 80 14.53 0.54 4.72
CA THR A 80 14.89 -0.04 6.02
C THR A 80 13.94 -1.17 6.41
N ASP A 81 14.44 -2.11 7.22
CA ASP A 81 13.68 -3.18 7.87
C ASP A 81 13.10 -2.76 9.23
N LYS A 82 13.49 -1.58 9.73
CA LYS A 82 12.96 -0.98 10.96
C LYS A 82 11.53 -0.48 10.82
N LEU A 83 11.06 -0.27 9.60
CA LEU A 83 9.71 0.19 9.33
C LEU A 83 8.80 -1.00 9.06
N ASP A 84 7.66 -1.02 9.74
CA ASP A 84 6.58 -1.95 9.42
C ASP A 84 5.87 -1.50 8.14
N ALA A 85 5.92 -2.35 7.11
CA ALA A 85 5.29 -2.09 5.83
C ALA A 85 3.79 -1.84 5.95
N HIS A 86 3.13 -2.48 6.90
CA HIS A 86 1.72 -2.26 7.15
C HIS A 86 1.44 -0.87 7.69
N ARG A 87 2.24 -0.42 8.67
CA ARG A 87 2.14 0.94 9.23
C ARG A 87 2.46 2.01 8.19
N VAL A 88 3.48 1.79 7.36
CA VAL A 88 3.84 2.70 6.26
C VAL A 88 2.70 2.80 5.24
N THR A 89 2.07 1.67 4.91
CA THR A 89 0.92 1.63 4.00
C THR A 89 -0.25 2.45 4.57
N ALA A 90 -0.58 2.25 5.84
CA ALA A 90 -1.65 2.98 6.51
C ALA A 90 -1.39 4.50 6.49
N GLN A 91 -0.18 4.94 6.83
CA GLN A 91 0.20 6.35 6.81
C GLN A 91 0.15 6.98 5.40
N LEU A 92 0.58 6.24 4.38
CA LEU A 92 0.48 6.69 2.98
C LEU A 92 -0.98 6.87 2.55
N LEU A 93 -1.85 5.90 2.86
CA LEU A 93 -3.27 5.98 2.57
C LEU A 93 -3.93 7.16 3.30
N GLU A 94 -3.64 7.32 4.60
CA GLU A 94 -4.13 8.44 5.43
C GLU A 94 -3.84 9.79 4.77
N LEU A 95 -2.61 10.01 4.32
CA LEU A 95 -2.18 11.26 3.67
C LEU A 95 -2.70 11.43 2.23
N THR A 96 -3.23 10.36 1.63
CA THR A 96 -3.77 10.37 0.26
C THR A 96 -5.29 10.60 0.23
N THR A 97 -5.97 10.52 1.38
CA THR A 97 -7.44 10.39 1.53
C THR A 97 -8.34 11.47 0.94
N GLU A 98 -7.84 12.60 0.43
CA GLU A 98 -8.78 13.66 0.02
C GLU A 98 -9.51 13.41 -1.30
N LYS A 99 -8.92 12.76 -2.33
CA LYS A 99 -9.54 12.68 -3.68
C LYS A 99 -9.07 11.52 -4.58
N THR A 100 -8.55 10.41 -4.06
CA THR A 100 -7.94 9.38 -4.93
C THR A 100 -8.34 7.97 -4.51
N ASP A 101 -8.96 7.22 -5.43
CA ASP A 101 -9.25 5.80 -5.29
C ASP A 101 -7.94 5.01 -5.37
N VAL A 102 -7.23 4.92 -4.24
CA VAL A 102 -6.00 4.14 -4.14
C VAL A 102 -6.32 2.82 -3.45
N GLU A 103 -6.05 1.72 -4.14
CA GLU A 103 -6.17 0.37 -3.61
C GLU A 103 -4.78 -0.22 -3.33
N VAL A 104 -4.65 -0.98 -2.24
CA VAL A 104 -3.44 -1.75 -1.91
C VAL A 104 -3.59 -3.16 -2.45
N VAL A 105 -2.70 -3.55 -3.35
CA VAL A 105 -2.71 -4.86 -3.99
C VAL A 105 -1.93 -5.87 -3.16
N GLU A 106 -0.73 -5.50 -2.71
CA GLU A 106 0.11 -6.44 -1.96
C GLU A 106 1.05 -5.69 -1.01
N ILE A 107 1.17 -6.19 0.22
CA ILE A 107 2.16 -5.72 1.21
C ILE A 107 3.17 -6.82 1.44
N ARG A 108 4.46 -6.50 1.32
CA ARG A 108 5.58 -7.38 1.65
C ARG A 108 6.53 -6.67 2.61
N LYS A 109 7.42 -7.45 3.26
CA LYS A 109 8.36 -6.95 4.27
C LYS A 109 9.12 -5.66 3.86
N ARG A 110 9.46 -5.52 2.57
CA ARG A 110 10.26 -4.40 2.06
C ARG A 110 9.57 -3.57 0.98
N GLY A 111 8.25 -3.66 0.86
CA GLY A 111 7.54 -2.84 -0.10
C GLY A 111 6.07 -3.13 -0.22
N VAL A 112 5.40 -2.26 -0.96
CA VAL A 112 3.94 -2.22 -1.09
C VAL A 112 3.60 -1.95 -2.54
N LEU A 113 2.56 -2.60 -3.06
CA LEU A 113 2.04 -2.37 -4.40
C LEU A 113 0.66 -1.71 -4.31
N PHE A 114 0.50 -0.59 -5.00
CA PHE A 114 -0.73 0.20 -5.07
C PHE A 114 -1.28 0.20 -6.50
N THR A 115 -2.59 0.46 -6.64
CA THR A 115 -3.27 0.72 -7.93
C THR A 115 -4.31 1.83 -7.76
N SER A 116 -4.57 2.58 -8.85
CA SER A 116 -5.57 3.66 -8.89
C SER A 116 -6.82 3.32 -9.69
N ARG A 117 -6.84 2.16 -10.34
CA ARG A 117 -8.02 1.74 -11.10
C ARG A 117 -9.03 1.06 -10.18
N PRO A 118 -10.32 1.42 -10.25
CA PRO A 118 -11.35 0.54 -9.78
C PRO A 118 -11.29 -0.71 -10.66
N LEU A 119 -10.76 -1.79 -10.09
CA LEU A 119 -10.80 -3.11 -10.72
C LEU A 119 -12.25 -3.64 -10.78
#